data_AF-A0A382RXF2-F1
#
_entry.id   AF-A0A382RXF2-F1
#
_cell.length_a   1.000
_cell.length_b   1.000
_cell.length_c   1.000
_cell.angle_alpha   90.00
_cell.angle_beta   90.00
_cell.angle_gamma   90.00
#
_symmetry.space_group_name_H-M   'P 1'
#
loop_
_entity.id
_entity.type
_entity.pdbx_description
1 polymer ?
#
loop_
_entity_poly.entity_id
_entity_poly.type
_entity_poly.pdbx_seq_one_letter_code
_entity_poly.pdbx_strand_id
1 'polypeptide(L)'
;MKPTDQLQLTEADKERYEKRISEIDLVDISIVIRDIPKKIERLVSDPNLLDYQIALVTDISKLLNVLVNLPDGSVHLKKRILFALEYFLEEEDEITDNSPQIGLLDDYVLVRWVIDNIMADYTEVYES
;
A
#
# COMPACT_ATOMS: atom_id res chain seq x y z
N MET A 1 3.86 -25.52 3.39
CA MET A 1 3.18 -24.23 3.68
C MET A 1 3.73 -23.23 2.71
N LYS A 2 2.87 -22.46 2.03
CA LYS A 2 3.37 -21.38 1.16
C LYS A 2 3.82 -20.24 2.07
N PRO A 3 4.94 -19.54 1.79
CA PRO A 3 5.38 -18.40 2.62
C PRO A 3 4.31 -17.31 2.79
N THR A 4 3.38 -17.22 1.84
CA THR A 4 2.22 -16.32 1.84
C THR A 4 1.18 -16.61 2.93
N ASP A 5 1.22 -17.78 3.59
CA ASP A 5 0.24 -18.18 4.58
C ASP A 5 0.53 -17.60 6.00
N GLN A 6 1.63 -16.84 6.18
CA GLN A 6 2.16 -16.51 7.52
C GLN A 6 2.22 -15.02 7.89
N LEU A 7 1.83 -14.09 7.01
CA LEU A 7 1.74 -12.66 7.35
C LEU A 7 0.34 -12.15 7.03
N GLN A 8 -0.50 -12.08 8.06
CA GLN A 8 -1.79 -11.41 8.02
C GLN A 8 -1.73 -10.23 8.99
N LEU A 9 -2.32 -9.10 8.60
CA LEU A 9 -2.51 -7.99 9.53
C LEU A 9 -3.38 -8.44 10.71
N THR A 10 -2.90 -8.22 11.92
CA THR A 10 -3.71 -8.45 13.11
C THR A 10 -4.81 -7.39 13.20
N GLU A 11 -5.86 -7.64 13.98
CA GLU A 11 -6.88 -6.62 14.23
C GLU A 11 -6.28 -5.35 14.86
N ALA A 12 -5.25 -5.49 15.71
CA ALA A 12 -4.54 -4.36 16.29
C ALA A 12 -3.77 -3.54 15.23
N ASP A 13 -3.21 -4.19 14.21
CA ASP A 13 -2.58 -3.49 13.09
C ASP A 13 -3.61 -2.71 12.27
N LYS A 14 -4.75 -3.34 11.97
CA LYS A 14 -5.84 -2.70 11.23
C LYS A 14 -6.38 -1.47 11.97
N GLU A 15 -6.65 -1.59 13.28
CA GLU A 15 -7.11 -0.45 14.09
C GLU A 15 -6.07 0.68 14.13
N ARG A 16 -4.78 0.35 14.27
CA ARG A 16 -3.68 1.32 14.22
C ARG A 16 -3.62 2.04 12.88
N TYR A 17 -3.73 1.29 11.78
CA TYR A 17 -3.66 1.82 10.43
C TYR A 17 -4.87 2.66 10.07
N GLU A 18 -6.09 2.26 10.45
CA GLU A 18 -7.29 3.10 10.26
C GLU A 18 -7.17 4.43 11.00
N LYS A 19 -6.61 4.41 12.21
CA LYS A 19 -6.32 5.66 12.93
C LYS A 19 -5.30 6.52 12.17
N ARG A 20 -4.18 5.93 11.71
CA ARG A 20 -3.15 6.63 10.93
C ARG A 20 -3.74 7.22 9.64
N ILE A 21 -4.53 6.45 8.90
CA ILE A 21 -5.28 6.90 7.71
C ILE A 21 -6.14 8.13 8.02
N SER A 22 -6.85 8.14 9.15
CA SER A 22 -7.71 9.28 9.51
C SER A 22 -6.91 10.58 9.74
N GLU A 23 -5.67 10.46 10.20
CA GLU A 23 -4.77 11.56 10.58
C GLU A 23 -3.87 12.05 9.43
N ILE A 24 -3.76 11.30 8.33
CA ILE A 24 -2.93 11.67 7.16
C ILE A 24 -3.30 13.04 6.57
N ASP A 25 -2.27 13.80 6.21
CA ASP A 25 -2.37 15.07 5.51
C ASP A 25 -2.23 14.87 3.99
N LEU A 26 -3.13 15.45 3.21
CA LEU A 26 -3.11 15.34 1.75
C LEU A 26 -1.98 16.17 1.11
N VAL A 27 -1.26 17.00 1.87
CA VAL A 27 -0.08 17.72 1.39
C VAL A 27 1.01 16.76 0.87
N ASP A 28 1.06 15.55 1.42
CA ASP A 28 2.06 14.52 1.11
C ASP A 28 1.80 13.82 -0.23
N ILE A 29 0.65 14.06 -0.88
CA ILE A 29 0.38 13.63 -2.27
C ILE A 29 1.52 14.06 -3.21
N SER A 30 2.05 15.27 -3.01
CA SER A 30 3.14 15.79 -3.84
C SER A 30 4.45 15.01 -3.68
N ILE A 31 4.70 14.47 -2.48
CA ILE A 31 5.88 13.67 -2.15
C ILE A 31 5.76 12.30 -2.80
N VAL A 32 4.62 11.62 -2.62
CA VAL A 32 4.41 10.27 -3.18
C VAL A 32 4.46 10.27 -4.71
N ILE A 33 3.87 11.28 -5.38
CA ILE A 33 3.94 11.42 -6.84
C ILE A 33 5.38 11.54 -7.33
N ARG A 34 6.25 12.20 -6.57
CA ARG A 34 7.64 12.45 -6.94
C ARG A 34 8.53 11.23 -6.68
N ASP A 35 8.34 10.55 -5.57
CA ASP A 35 9.34 9.61 -5.04
C ASP A 35 9.00 8.13 -5.28
N ILE A 36 7.72 7.77 -5.43
CA ILE A 36 7.33 6.40 -5.76
C ILE A 36 7.90 5.91 -7.09
N PRO A 37 7.82 6.67 -8.19
CA PRO A 37 8.41 6.23 -9.45
C PRO A 37 9.90 5.89 -9.30
N LYS A 38 10.64 6.65 -8.49
CA LYS A 38 12.07 6.40 -8.23
C LYS A 38 12.31 5.14 -7.39
N LYS A 39 11.43 4.80 -6.43
CA LYS A 39 11.54 3.55 -5.65
C LYS A 39 11.21 2.35 -6.55
N ILE A 40 10.16 2.47 -7.38
CA ILE A 40 9.82 1.45 -8.39
C ILE A 40 10.97 1.20 -9.36
N GLU A 41 11.55 2.25 -9.96
CA GLU A 41 12.68 2.11 -10.89
C GLU A 41 13.86 1.36 -10.27
N ARG A 42 14.15 1.63 -8.98
CA ARG A 42 15.20 0.92 -8.23
C ARG A 42 14.86 -0.56 -8.04
N LEU A 43 13.62 -0.87 -7.69
CA LEU A 43 13.18 -2.26 -7.49
C LEU A 43 13.18 -3.06 -8.79
N VAL A 44 12.64 -2.50 -9.87
CA VAL A 44 12.57 -3.19 -11.18
C VAL A 44 13.93 -3.32 -11.87
N SER A 45 14.94 -2.60 -11.39
CA SER A 45 16.33 -2.77 -11.83
C SER A 45 16.99 -4.03 -11.26
N ASP A 46 16.39 -4.66 -10.22
CA ASP A 46 16.86 -5.94 -9.69
C ASP A 46 16.39 -7.10 -10.60
N PRO A 47 17.31 -7.87 -11.21
CA PRO A 47 16.94 -9.01 -12.07
C PRO A 47 16.34 -10.19 -11.30
N ASN A 48 16.37 -10.20 -9.96
CA ASN A 48 15.92 -11.30 -9.11
C ASN A 48 14.65 -10.98 -8.31
N LEU A 49 13.82 -10.04 -8.79
CA LEU A 49 12.54 -9.73 -8.17
C LEU A 49 11.67 -10.99 -8.00
N LEU A 50 11.12 -11.13 -6.81
CA LEU A 50 10.18 -12.20 -6.49
C LEU A 50 8.78 -11.84 -7.01
N ASP A 51 7.97 -12.86 -7.31
CA ASP A 51 6.63 -12.68 -7.89
C ASP A 51 5.74 -11.71 -7.09
N TYR A 52 5.81 -11.75 -5.76
CA TYR A 52 5.03 -10.85 -4.90
C TYR A 52 5.53 -9.40 -4.97
N GLN A 53 6.83 -9.17 -5.18
CA GLN A 53 7.40 -7.83 -5.34
C GLN A 53 6.98 -7.23 -6.68
N ILE A 54 6.90 -8.05 -7.74
CA ILE A 54 6.34 -7.64 -9.04
C ILE A 54 4.86 -7.27 -8.89
N ALA A 55 4.10 -8.07 -8.13
CA ALA A 55 2.70 -7.79 -7.84
C ALA A 55 2.54 -6.48 -7.06
N LEU A 56 3.34 -6.28 -5.99
CA LEU A 56 3.38 -5.06 -5.20
C LEU A 56 3.66 -3.83 -6.07
N VAL A 57 4.71 -3.86 -6.91
CA VAL A 57 5.05 -2.75 -7.81
C VAL A 57 3.88 -2.43 -8.77
N THR A 58 3.21 -3.46 -9.27
CA THR A 58 2.04 -3.31 -10.14
C THR A 58 0.89 -2.62 -9.40
N ASP A 59 0.63 -3.04 -8.17
CA ASP A 59 -0.46 -2.50 -7.34
C ASP A 59 -0.17 -1.06 -6.90
N ILE A 60 1.05 -0.75 -6.47
CA ILE A 60 1.50 0.62 -6.16
C ILE A 60 1.36 1.53 -7.39
N SER A 61 1.76 1.05 -8.57
CA SER A 61 1.63 1.83 -9.81
C SER A 61 0.17 2.18 -10.12
N LYS A 62 -0.74 1.22 -9.90
CA LYS A 62 -2.19 1.45 -10.08
C LYS A 62 -2.72 2.42 -9.04
N LEU A 63 -2.38 2.25 -7.77
CA LEU A 63 -2.80 3.12 -6.68
C LEU A 63 -2.34 4.57 -6.90
N LEU A 64 -1.08 4.77 -7.31
CA LEU A 64 -0.56 6.09 -7.66
C LEU A 64 -1.35 6.72 -8.81
N ASN A 65 -1.64 5.95 -9.86
CA ASN A 65 -2.44 6.45 -10.98
C ASN A 65 -3.88 6.80 -10.54
N VAL A 66 -4.50 6.00 -9.68
CA VAL A 66 -5.83 6.31 -9.12
C VAL A 66 -5.76 7.60 -8.31
N LEU A 67 -4.79 7.75 -7.40
CA LEU A 67 -4.64 8.94 -6.56
C LEU A 67 -4.57 10.24 -7.38
N VAL A 68 -3.78 10.24 -8.46
CA VAL A 68 -3.59 11.41 -9.34
C VAL A 68 -4.86 11.78 -10.10
N ASN A 69 -5.73 10.80 -10.39
CA ASN A 69 -6.97 11.02 -11.15
C ASN A 69 -8.22 11.17 -10.27
N LEU A 70 -8.10 11.07 -8.94
CA LEU A 70 -9.24 11.17 -8.04
C LEU A 70 -9.75 12.63 -7.89
N PRO A 71 -11.07 12.86 -7.94
CA PRO A 71 -11.66 14.17 -7.65
C PRO A 71 -11.27 14.69 -6.26
N ASP A 72 -11.17 16.01 -6.10
CA ASP A 72 -10.81 16.63 -4.82
C ASP A 72 -11.76 16.31 -3.66
N GLY A 73 -13.03 16.01 -3.97
CA GLY A 73 -14.02 15.59 -2.98
C GLY A 73 -13.79 14.19 -2.39
N SER A 74 -12.93 13.35 -2.98
CA SER A 74 -12.70 11.96 -2.58
C SER A 74 -11.72 11.82 -1.40
N VAL A 75 -11.85 12.67 -0.38
CA VAL A 75 -10.87 12.82 0.72
C VAL A 75 -10.54 11.50 1.40
N HIS A 76 -11.55 10.71 1.78
CA HIS A 76 -11.35 9.43 2.48
C HIS A 76 -10.55 8.43 1.64
N LEU A 77 -10.92 8.29 0.37
CA LEU A 77 -10.22 7.40 -0.57
C LEU A 77 -8.80 7.90 -0.85
N LYS A 78 -8.60 9.22 -1.00
CA LYS A 78 -7.26 9.80 -1.16
C LYS A 78 -6.38 9.49 0.04
N LYS A 79 -6.89 9.62 1.28
CA LYS A 79 -6.13 9.27 2.51
C LYS A 79 -5.76 7.79 2.57
N ARG A 80 -6.69 6.88 2.23
CA ARG A 80 -6.42 5.43 2.19
C ARG A 80 -5.33 5.06 1.20
N ILE A 81 -5.42 5.62 -0.02
CA ILE A 81 -4.41 5.38 -1.04
C ILE A 81 -3.08 5.99 -0.62
N LEU A 82 -3.09 7.25 -0.16
CA LEU A 82 -1.89 7.94 0.29
C LEU A 82 -1.17 7.19 1.42
N PHE A 83 -1.90 6.61 2.37
CA PHE A 83 -1.33 5.74 3.41
C PHE A 83 -0.53 4.57 2.82
N ALA A 84 -1.12 3.81 1.90
CA ALA A 84 -0.43 2.67 1.28
C ALA A 84 0.82 3.10 0.50
N LEU A 85 0.75 4.26 -0.14
CA LEU A 85 1.85 4.85 -0.90
C LEU A 85 2.98 5.37 0.02
N GLU A 86 2.64 5.99 1.15
CA GLU A 86 3.60 6.45 2.16
C GLU A 86 4.28 5.28 2.88
N TYR A 87 3.50 4.29 3.30
CA TYR A 87 4.04 3.08 3.92
C TYR A 87 5.03 2.41 2.96
N PHE A 88 4.66 2.27 1.68
CA PHE A 88 5.57 1.78 0.65
C PHE A 88 6.79 2.67 0.40
N LEU A 89 6.80 3.96 0.76
CA LEU A 89 7.99 4.79 0.68
C LEU A 89 8.91 4.65 1.89
N GLU A 90 8.36 4.31 3.05
CA GLU A 90 9.13 4.11 4.28
C GLU A 90 10.17 2.99 4.08
N GLU A 91 11.33 3.15 4.71
CA GLU A 91 12.45 2.18 4.65
C GLU A 91 12.52 1.33 5.92
N GLU A 92 11.76 1.67 6.96
CA GLU A 92 11.71 0.93 8.22
C GLU A 92 10.46 0.05 8.26
N ASP A 93 10.67 -1.27 8.33
CA ASP A 93 9.58 -2.24 8.45
C ASP A 93 8.92 -2.10 9.84
N GLU A 94 7.65 -1.66 9.90
CA GLU A 94 6.87 -1.60 11.15
C GLU A 94 6.39 -2.99 11.60
N ILE A 95 6.32 -3.94 10.67
CA ILE A 95 5.95 -5.33 10.96
C ILE A 95 7.22 -6.13 11.22
N THR A 96 7.36 -6.67 12.43
CA THR A 96 8.46 -7.58 12.81
C THR A 96 8.44 -8.84 11.95
N ASP A 97 9.06 -8.81 10.77
CA ASP A 97 9.37 -10.01 10.01
C ASP A 97 10.66 -10.62 10.56
N ASN A 98 10.61 -11.88 10.98
CA ASN A 98 11.77 -12.56 11.58
C ASN A 98 12.83 -12.94 10.52
N SER A 99 12.64 -12.53 9.26
CA SER A 99 13.49 -12.90 8.13
C SER A 99 13.91 -11.67 7.30
N PRO A 100 15.18 -11.22 7.39
CA PRO A 100 15.71 -10.12 6.57
C PRO A 100 15.82 -10.45 5.07
N GLN A 101 15.37 -11.64 4.64
CA GLN A 101 15.35 -12.07 3.24
C GLN A 101 14.03 -11.76 2.52
N ILE A 102 13.02 -11.26 3.24
CA ILE A 102 11.67 -11.02 2.70
C ILE A 102 11.26 -9.55 2.83
N GLY A 103 12.16 -8.64 2.47
CA GLY A 103 11.84 -7.21 2.43
C GLY A 103 10.68 -6.92 1.46
N LEU A 104 9.79 -6.02 1.86
CA LEU A 104 8.55 -5.62 1.17
C LEU A 104 7.36 -6.60 1.27
N LEU A 105 7.44 -7.68 2.06
CA LEU A 105 6.28 -8.55 2.24
C LEU A 105 5.20 -7.89 3.11
N ASP A 106 5.61 -7.11 4.10
CA ASP A 106 4.72 -6.29 4.91
C ASP A 106 4.05 -5.20 4.06
N ASP A 107 4.80 -4.51 3.19
CA ASP A 107 4.27 -3.59 2.19
C ASP A 107 3.21 -4.28 1.33
N TYR A 108 3.53 -5.47 0.82
CA TYR A 108 2.61 -6.24 -0.02
C TYR A 108 1.30 -6.59 0.70
N VAL A 109 1.39 -7.05 1.94
CA VAL A 109 0.22 -7.41 2.75
C VAL A 109 -0.63 -6.18 3.07
N LEU A 110 0.00 -5.06 3.41
CA LEU A 110 -0.70 -3.81 3.70
C LEU A 110 -1.38 -3.23 2.46
N VAL A 111 -0.66 -3.17 1.33
CA VAL A 111 -1.21 -2.67 0.06
C VAL A 111 -2.38 -3.52 -0.41
N ARG A 112 -2.29 -4.84 -0.26
CA ARG A 112 -3.41 -5.75 -0.54
C ARG A 112 -4.62 -5.46 0.34
N TRP A 113 -4.42 -5.30 1.65
CA TRP A 113 -5.50 -4.94 2.56
C TRP A 113 -6.18 -3.61 2.19
N VAL A 114 -5.41 -2.59 1.81
CA VAL A 114 -5.96 -1.30 1.35
C VAL A 114 -6.78 -1.48 0.06
N ILE A 115 -6.27 -2.24 -0.92
CA ILE A 115 -6.99 -2.50 -2.17
C ILE A 115 -8.30 -3.27 -1.90
N ASP A 116 -8.25 -4.30 -1.07
CA ASP A 116 -9.42 -5.11 -0.73
C ASP A 116 -10.50 -4.26 -0.03
N ASN A 117 -10.11 -3.39 0.89
CA ASN A 117 -11.02 -2.43 1.53
C ASN A 117 -11.65 -1.47 0.54
N ILE A 118 -10.86 -0.91 -0.38
CA ILE A 118 -11.38 -0.01 -1.43
C ILE A 118 -12.42 -0.76 -2.29
N MET A 119 -12.11 -1.98 -2.71
CA MET A 119 -13.02 -2.80 -3.53
C MET A 119 -14.30 -3.19 -2.78
N ALA A 120 -14.22 -3.47 -1.48
CA ALA A 120 -15.39 -3.74 -0.65
C ALA A 120 -16.30 -2.50 -0.56
N ASP A 121 -15.73 -1.33 -0.26
CA ASP A 121 -16.47 -0.05 -0.19
C ASP A 121 -17.20 0.25 -1.51
N TYR A 122 -16.58 -0.04 -2.66
CA TYR A 122 -17.23 0.14 -3.97
C TYR A 122 -18.32 -0.89 -4.25
N THR A 123 -18.17 -2.13 -3.78
CA THR A 123 -19.16 -3.19 -4.03
C THR A 123 -20.44 -2.95 -3.23
N GLU A 124 -20.34 -2.50 -1.99
CA GLU A 124 -21.49 -2.17 -1.14
C GLU A 124 -22.36 -1.04 -1.74
N VAL A 125 -21.75 -0.10 -2.47
CA VAL A 125 -22.46 1.01 -3.14
C VAL A 125 -23.29 0.54 -4.34
N TYR A 126 -22.93 -0.56 -5.00
CA TYR A 126 -23.66 -1.08 -6.17
C TYR A 126 -24.73 -2.12 -5.84
N GLU A 127 -24.69 -2.71 -4.65
CA GLU A 127 -25.70 -3.68 -4.17
C GLU A 127 -26.78 -3.05 -3.27
N SER A 128 -26.73 -1.73 -3.04
CA SER A 128 -27.68 -0.93 -2.24
C SER A 128 -28.68 -0.15 -3.11
#